data_AF-A0A936I0W8-F1
#
_entry.id   AF-A0A936I0W8-F1
#
_cell.length_a   1.000
_cell.length_b   1.000
_cell.length_c   1.000
_cell.angle_alpha   90.00
_cell.angle_beta   90.00
_cell.angle_gamma   90.00
#
_symmetry.space_group_name_H-M   'P 1'
#
loop_
_entity.id
_entity.type
_entity.pdbx_description
1 polymer ?
#
loop_
_entity_poly.entity_id
_entity_poly.type
_entity_poly.pdbx_seq_one_letter_code
_entity_poly.pdbx_strand_id
1 'polypeptide(L)'
;MNFELVERTLSPAQCDSVRKSQPLYRLTVTDRAGSIRTVPIFRKAPYAGQRDMEGALLETDRDRLHAALDDTTLVVVQQLTFDRVLLPLSALRK
;
A
#
# COMPACT_ATOMS: atom_id res chain seq x y z
N MET A 1 -7.35 12.45 3.37
CA MET A 1 -6.66 11.25 2.86
C MET A 1 -7.57 10.62 1.83
N ASN A 2 -7.07 10.38 0.62
CA ASN A 2 -7.84 9.73 -0.44
C ASN A 2 -7.57 8.22 -0.42
N PHE A 3 -8.58 7.44 -0.79
CA PHE A 3 -8.52 5.99 -0.87
C PHE A 3 -8.88 5.57 -2.29
N GLU A 4 -8.29 4.47 -2.76
CA GLU A 4 -8.64 3.92 -4.07
C GLU A 4 -9.97 3.18 -4.00
N LEU A 5 -10.13 2.34 -2.97
CA LEU A 5 -11.34 1.58 -2.70
C LEU A 5 -11.39 1.09 -1.25
N VAL A 6 -12.59 0.72 -0.80
CA VAL A 6 -12.79 -0.03 0.45
C VAL A 6 -12.55 -1.51 0.16
N GLU A 7 -11.67 -2.14 0.95
CA GLU A 7 -11.36 -3.55 0.79
C GLU A 7 -12.51 -4.40 1.35
N ARG A 8 -13.21 -5.11 0.46
CA ARG A 8 -14.40 -5.93 0.78
C ARG A 8 -14.19 -7.42 0.50
N THR A 9 -13.07 -7.78 -0.11
CA THR A 9 -12.81 -9.14 -0.58
C THR A 9 -12.07 -9.99 0.46
N LEU A 10 -11.37 -9.33 1.40
CA LEU A 10 -10.67 -10.01 2.48
C LEU A 10 -11.64 -10.55 3.53
N SER A 11 -11.42 -11.79 3.93
CA SER A 11 -12.07 -12.36 5.12
C SER A 11 -11.61 -11.65 6.40
N PRO A 12 -12.40 -11.72 7.49
CA PRO A 12 -12.00 -11.16 8.78
C PRO A 12 -10.61 -11.61 9.26
N ALA A 13 -10.26 -12.89 9.05
CA ALA A 13 -8.95 -13.43 9.42
C ALA A 13 -7.79 -12.81 8.61
N GLN A 14 -8.02 -12.51 7.32
CA GLN A 14 -7.02 -11.83 6.49
C GLN A 14 -6.88 -10.36 6.90
N CYS A 15 -7.98 -9.69 7.23
CA CYS A 15 -7.96 -8.34 7.78
C CYS A 15 -7.15 -8.27 9.08
N ASP A 16 -7.36 -9.23 9.98
CA ASP A 16 -6.59 -9.39 11.22
C ASP A 16 -5.10 -9.60 10.96
N SER A 17 -4.77 -10.45 9.98
CA SER A 17 -3.39 -10.71 9.58
C SER A 17 -2.68 -9.44 9.11
N VAL A 18 -3.34 -8.63 8.27
CA VAL A 18 -2.79 -7.34 7.81
C VAL A 18 -2.58 -6.39 8.99
N ARG A 19 -3.54 -6.28 9.91
CA ARG A 19 -3.45 -5.37 11.08
C ARG A 19 -2.35 -5.76 12.06
N LYS A 20 -2.07 -7.06 12.20
CA LYS A 20 -1.02 -7.60 13.08
C LYS A 20 0.36 -7.60 12.42
N SER A 21 0.45 -7.34 11.12
CA SER A 21 1.72 -7.23 10.40
C SER A 21 2.47 -5.94 10.77
N GLN A 22 3.78 -5.92 10.54
CA GLN A 22 4.58 -4.72 10.74
C GLN A 22 4.16 -3.64 9.72
N PRO A 23 3.77 -2.43 10.17
CA PRO A 23 3.49 -1.34 9.26
C PRO A 23 4.74 -0.97 8.44
N LEU A 24 4.55 -0.71 7.15
CA LEU A 24 5.61 -0.22 6.28
C LEU A 24 6.02 1.21 6.67
N TYR A 25 5.03 2.07 6.93
CA TYR A 25 5.20 3.41 7.50
C TYR A 25 3.87 3.88 8.10
N ARG A 26 3.89 5.05 8.76
CA ARG A 26 2.69 5.71 9.30
C ARG A 26 2.47 7.03 8.57
N LEU A 27 1.27 7.26 8.07
CA LEU A 27 0.87 8.52 7.46
C LEU A 27 0.16 9.37 8.52
N THR A 28 0.67 10.57 8.78
CA THR A 28 0.01 11.55 9.66
C THR A 28 -0.55 12.68 8.81
N VAL A 29 -1.84 12.96 8.97
CA VAL A 29 -2.55 14.02 8.25
C VAL A 29 -3.15 14.99 9.26
N THR A 30 -2.89 16.27 9.07
CA THR A 30 -3.55 17.35 9.80
C THR A 30 -4.57 18.00 8.88
N ASP A 31 -5.82 18.09 9.32
CA ASP A 31 -6.86 18.79 8.57
C ASP A 31 -6.78 20.32 8.77
N ARG A 32 -7.62 21.07 8.04
CA ARG A 32 -7.64 22.55 8.12
C ARG A 32 -8.12 23.08 9.47
N ALA A 33 -8.84 22.28 10.26
CA ALA A 33 -9.28 22.62 11.60
C ALA A 33 -8.21 22.27 12.67
N GLY A 34 -7.09 21.68 12.27
CA GLY A 34 -6.00 21.28 13.16
C GLY A 34 -6.15 19.86 13.73
N SER A 35 -7.17 19.10 13.34
CA SER A 35 -7.31 17.71 13.79
C SER A 35 -6.22 16.84 13.17
N ILE A 36 -5.56 16.05 14.01
CA ILE A 36 -4.48 15.15 13.58
C ILE A 36 -5.00 13.72 13.52
N ARG A 37 -4.74 13.03 12.42
CA ARG A 37 -4.99 11.59 12.27
C ARG A 37 -3.73 10.88 11.79
N THR A 38 -3.32 9.85 12.52
CA THR A 38 -2.22 8.96 12.14
C THR A 38 -2.77 7.59 11.77
N VAL A 39 -2.39 7.09 10.59
CA VAL A 39 -2.85 5.81 10.07
C VAL A 39 -1.65 4.95 9.66
N PRO A 40 -1.51 3.73 10.19
CA PRO A 40 -0.49 2.79 9.74
C PRO A 40 -0.81 2.26 8.34
N ILE A 41 0.22 2.18 7.50
CA ILE A 41 0.15 1.64 6.15
C ILE A 41 0.84 0.27 6.12
N PHE A 42 0.20 -0.70 5.49
CA PHE A 42 0.62 -2.10 5.46
C PHE A 42 0.77 -2.59 4.03
N ARG A 43 1.66 -3.57 3.83
CA ARG A 43 1.59 -4.50 2.71
C ARG A 43 0.86 -5.75 3.16
N LYS A 44 0.10 -6.38 2.26
CA LYS A 44 -0.49 -7.69 2.53
C LYS A 44 0.35 -8.80 1.92
N ALA A 45 0.09 -10.02 2.39
CA ALA A 45 0.57 -11.21 1.69
C ALA A 45 -0.01 -11.26 0.26
N PRO A 46 0.76 -11.76 -0.71
CA PRO A 46 0.29 -11.92 -2.08
C PRO A 46 -0.81 -12.98 -2.12
N TYR A 47 -1.57 -13.00 -3.21
CA TYR A 47 -2.54 -14.07 -3.42
C TYR A 47 -1.83 -15.40 -3.65
N ALA A 48 -2.46 -16.51 -3.25
CA ALA A 48 -1.87 -17.83 -3.42
C ALA A 48 -1.55 -18.09 -4.91
N GLY A 49 -0.30 -18.43 -5.20
CA GLY A 49 0.18 -18.69 -6.56
C GLY A 49 0.48 -17.46 -7.41
N GLN A 50 0.41 -16.25 -6.84
CA GLN A 50 0.80 -15.03 -7.55
C GLN A 50 2.32 -15.06 -7.85
N ARG A 51 2.67 -14.73 -9.09
CA ARG A 51 4.06 -14.75 -9.59
C ARG A 51 4.45 -13.41 -10.17
N ASP A 52 5.75 -13.13 -10.20
CA ASP A 52 6.33 -12.00 -10.93
C ASP A 52 6.43 -12.28 -12.44
N MET A 53 7.01 -11.31 -13.18
CA MET A 53 7.16 -11.38 -14.63
C MET A 53 8.14 -12.48 -15.07
N GLU A 54 9.05 -12.88 -14.17
CA GLU A 54 10.04 -13.92 -14.33
C GLU A 54 9.49 -15.31 -13.93
N GLY A 55 8.26 -15.36 -13.40
CA GLY A 55 7.58 -16.58 -13.00
C GLY A 55 7.92 -17.08 -11.58
N ALA A 56 8.66 -16.32 -10.78
CA ALA A 56 8.92 -16.64 -9.38
C ALA A 56 7.70 -16.27 -8.51
N LEU A 57 7.48 -17.02 -7.41
CA LEU A 57 6.38 -16.72 -6.49
C LEU A 57 6.64 -15.40 -5.77
N LEU A 58 5.60 -14.57 -5.65
CA LEU A 58 5.69 -13.36 -4.85
C LEU A 58 5.74 -13.71 -3.36
N GLU A 59 6.62 -13.04 -2.63
CA GLU A 59 6.68 -13.09 -1.16
C GLU A 59 5.79 -12.02 -0.51
N THR A 60 5.54 -10.92 -1.23
CA THR A 60 4.75 -9.77 -0.78
C THR A 60 3.92 -9.24 -1.93
N ASP A 61 2.72 -8.72 -1.63
CA ASP A 61 1.95 -7.94 -2.59
C ASP A 61 2.72 -6.64 -2.91
N ARG A 62 3.06 -6.46 -4.18
CA ARG A 62 3.84 -5.32 -4.66
C ARG A 62 2.99 -4.16 -5.14
N ASP A 63 1.72 -4.42 -5.46
CA ASP A 63 0.88 -3.54 -6.27
C ASP A 63 0.02 -2.61 -5.41
N ARG A 64 -0.36 -3.06 -4.22
CA ARG A 64 -1.31 -2.32 -3.36
C ARG A 64 -0.79 -2.12 -1.95
N LEU A 65 -1.16 -0.97 -1.40
CA LEU A 65 -0.97 -0.64 0.00
C LEU A 65 -2.32 -0.60 0.70
N HIS A 66 -2.34 -0.99 1.98
CA HIS A 66 -3.55 -1.03 2.78
C HIS A 66 -3.43 -0.16 4.02
N ALA A 67 -4.55 0.37 4.49
CA ALA A 67 -4.65 1.08 5.75
C ALA A 67 -5.89 0.63 6.53
N ALA A 68 -5.74 0.52 7.84
CA ALA A 68 -6.85 0.28 8.76
C ALA A 68 -7.40 1.63 9.25
N LEU A 69 -8.65 1.95 8.93
CA LEU A 69 -9.28 3.20 9.40
C LEU A 69 -9.85 3.08 10.82
N ASP A 70 -10.29 1.87 11.15
CA ASP A 70 -10.84 1.40 12.42
C ASP A 70 -10.71 -0.13 12.46
N ASP A 71 -11.20 -0.82 13.49
CA ASP A 71 -11.05 -2.28 13.69
C ASP A 71 -11.73 -3.16 12.64
N THR A 72 -12.64 -2.60 11.85
CA THR A 72 -13.45 -3.33 10.86
C THR A 72 -13.13 -2.94 9.42
N THR A 73 -12.65 -1.72 9.20
CA THR A 73 -12.49 -1.15 7.86
C THR A 73 -11.03 -1.16 7.42
N LEU A 74 -10.74 -1.90 6.36
CA LEU A 74 -9.51 -1.80 5.59
C LEU A 74 -9.80 -1.09 4.26
N VAL A 75 -8.87 -0.24 3.85
CA VAL A 75 -8.94 0.48 2.58
C VAL A 75 -7.65 0.29 1.80
N VAL A 76 -7.74 0.29 0.48
CA VAL A 76 -6.58 0.39 -0.39
C VAL A 76 -6.20 1.86 -0.50
N VAL A 77 -4.93 2.17 -0.22
CA VAL A 77 -4.39 3.52 -0.26
C VAL A 77 -3.49 3.68 -1.47
N GLN A 78 -3.44 4.92 -1.97
CA GLN A 78 -2.57 5.24 -3.09
C GLN A 78 -1.11 5.02 -2.73
N GLN A 79 -0.45 4.19 -3.52
CA GLN A 79 0.99 4.05 -3.49
C GLN A 79 1.61 5.19 -4.30
N LEU A 80 2.13 6.21 -3.60
CA LEU A 80 2.87 7.31 -4.22
C LEU A 80 4.30 6.88 -4.54
N THR A 81 4.46 5.97 -5.49
CA THR A 81 5.77 5.69 -6.10
C THR A 81 5.93 6.58 -7.32
N PHE A 82 6.79 7.59 -7.18
CA PHE A 82 7.34 8.28 -8.33
C PHE A 82 8.64 7.57 -8.69
N ASP A 83 8.62 6.76 -9.74
CA ASP A 83 9.87 6.32 -10.32
C ASP A 83 10.65 7.56 -10.76
N ARG A 84 11.94 7.55 -10.42
CA ARG A 84 12.85 8.58 -10.88
C ARG A 84 12.96 8.44 -12.40
N VAL A 85 12.29 9.32 -13.15
CA VAL A 85 12.50 9.48 -14.60
C VAL A 85 13.82 10.21 -14.82
N LEU A 86 14.93 9.55 -14.47
CA LEU A 86 16.27 10.04 -14.69
C LEU A 86 16.74 9.49 -16.03
N LEU A 87 16.63 10.31 -17.07
CA LEU A 87 17.36 10.06 -18.31
C LEU A 87 18.80 10.50 -18.11
N PRO A 88 19.81 9.66 -18.38
CA PRO A 88 21.19 10.12 -18.40
C PRO A 88 21.33 11.17 -19.50
N LEU A 89 22.19 12.18 -19.29
CA LEU A 89 22.41 13.26 -20.27
C LEU A 89 22.82 12.72 -21.66
N SER A 90 23.46 11.55 -21.69
CA SER A 90 23.80 10.82 -22.93
C SER A 90 22.58 10.41 -23.75
N ALA A 91 21.43 10.15 -23.13
CA ALA A 91 20.19 9.81 -23.83
C ALA A 91 19.58 11.01 -24.59
N LEU A 92 20.07 12.23 -24.36
CA LEU A 92 19.63 13.46 -25.05
C LEU A 92 20.54 13.85 -26.23
N ARG A 93 21.65 13.16 -26.46
CA ARG A 93 22.53 13.40 -27.61
C ARG A 93 22.21 12.38 -28.71
N LYS A 94 21.76 12.89 -29.87
CA LYS A 94 21.64 12.14 -31.13
C LYS A 94 23.02 11.82 -31.71
#